data_AF-W0PER2-F1
#
_entry.id   AF-W0PER2-F1
#
_cell.length_a   1.000
_cell.length_b   1.000
_cell.length_c   1.000
_cell.angle_alpha   90.00
_cell.angle_beta   90.00
_cell.angle_gamma   90.00
#
_symmetry.space_group_name_H-M   'P 1'
#
loop_
_entity.id
_entity.type
_entity.pdbx_description
1 polymer ?
#
loop_
_entity_poly.entity_id
_entity_poly.type
_entity_poly.pdbx_seq_one_letter_code
_entity_poly.pdbx_strand_id
1 'polypeptide(L)'
;MTVSNSQLQPSAANDGIQADGAAAKAMSAEVSGRPFVFFTNASSGNQDTEQFLEKIATVMEGHEHHIICVYPDDSHEQKQQEAVSLVKKHNAILVVAGGDGTISAMANHAIAEQFPMGIIPFGTFNMFARDHGLSLDTDTALRDLLTGHIQPVQTGEIGGVHFIVNATLGLYSQLLADREQWKNQFGRRRGIAIFAALSTIMKYGRSYILQFNKGEGRQLVKTVSFMACNNTLQAQQAGVQYDQTMGDGYLYGIVLKPSSRKRMLLLALKLIFRRLDQDRQIISFPFEALDIDKKKGGRSIEVAMDGEVHSLQAPFTVKANRDLLKIVVPASVAQHSEQE
;
A
#
# COMPACT_ATOMS: atom_id res chain seq x y z
N MET A 1 -66.54 -2.27 2.71
CA MET A 1 -66.59 -1.97 4.16
C MET A 1 -66.01 -3.19 4.85
N THR A 2 -64.87 -3.20 5.53
CA THR A 2 -64.08 -2.14 6.17
C THR A 2 -62.67 -2.69 6.35
N VAL A 3 -61.64 -1.95 5.94
CA VAL A 3 -60.23 -2.29 6.21
C VAL A 3 -59.89 -1.83 7.62
N SER A 4 -59.42 -2.76 8.45
CA SER A 4 -58.95 -2.46 9.82
C SER A 4 -57.53 -1.91 9.78
N ASN A 5 -57.36 -0.75 10.39
CA ASN A 5 -56.13 0.01 10.51
C ASN A 5 -55.40 -0.47 11.78
N SER A 6 -54.19 -1.01 11.68
CA SER A 6 -53.30 -1.22 12.84
C SER A 6 -52.01 -0.45 12.65
N GLN A 7 -51.81 0.49 13.56
CA GLN A 7 -50.67 1.39 13.67
C GLN A 7 -49.34 0.62 13.78
N LEU A 8 -48.36 0.99 12.96
CA LEU A 8 -46.94 0.73 13.19
C LEU A 8 -46.33 2.00 13.80
N GLN A 9 -45.84 1.90 15.03
CA GLN A 9 -44.93 2.88 15.64
C GLN A 9 -43.55 2.76 14.96
N PRO A 10 -42.82 3.86 14.72
CA PRO A 10 -41.41 3.80 14.36
C PRO A 10 -40.56 3.62 15.63
N SER A 11 -39.74 2.57 15.67
CA SER A 11 -38.74 2.34 16.71
C SER A 11 -37.38 2.04 16.09
N ALA A 12 -36.35 2.71 16.63
CA ALA A 12 -34.92 2.44 16.51
C ALA A 12 -34.27 2.60 15.12
N ALA A 13 -34.04 3.84 14.70
CA ALA A 13 -33.07 4.18 13.64
C ALA A 13 -32.12 5.34 14.01
N ASN A 14 -32.15 5.83 15.25
CA ASN A 14 -31.47 7.08 15.64
C ASN A 14 -30.22 6.87 16.53
N ASP A 15 -29.96 5.64 17.00
CA ASP A 15 -28.84 5.36 17.93
C ASP A 15 -27.51 5.10 17.20
N GLY A 16 -27.53 4.70 15.92
CA GLY A 16 -26.32 4.45 15.12
C GLY A 16 -25.59 5.73 14.71
N ILE A 17 -26.32 6.76 14.29
CA ILE A 17 -25.74 8.03 13.80
C ILE A 17 -25.07 8.83 14.93
N GLN A 18 -25.56 8.72 16.18
CA GLN A 18 -24.95 9.39 17.33
C GLN A 18 -23.70 8.67 17.86
N ALA A 19 -23.60 7.34 17.71
CA ALA A 19 -22.44 6.57 18.14
C ALA A 19 -21.21 6.82 17.24
N ASP A 20 -21.41 6.88 15.92
CA ASP A 20 -20.30 7.08 14.96
C ASP A 20 -19.78 8.53 14.95
N GLY A 21 -20.66 9.53 15.07
CA GLY A 21 -20.24 10.92 15.23
C GLY A 21 -19.46 11.18 16.54
N ALA A 22 -19.72 10.38 17.58
CA ALA A 22 -18.93 10.42 18.81
C ALA A 22 -17.56 9.75 18.64
N ALA A 23 -17.47 8.67 17.86
CA ALA A 23 -16.22 7.99 17.53
C ALA A 23 -15.30 8.87 16.67
N ALA A 24 -15.81 9.46 15.58
CA ALA A 24 -15.06 10.39 14.74
C ALA A 24 -14.56 11.60 15.55
N LYS A 25 -15.40 12.15 16.44
CA LYS A 25 -15.03 13.27 17.32
C LYS A 25 -13.99 12.87 18.38
N ALA A 26 -14.04 11.63 18.89
CA ALA A 26 -13.01 11.08 19.78
C ALA A 26 -11.68 10.85 19.04
N MET A 27 -11.72 10.40 17.78
CA MET A 27 -10.53 10.17 16.95
C MET A 27 -9.91 11.46 16.40
N SER A 28 -10.69 12.52 16.17
CA SER A 28 -10.16 13.88 15.96
C SER A 28 -9.51 14.44 17.23
N ALA A 29 -10.06 14.12 18.40
CA ALA A 29 -9.43 14.50 19.67
C ALA A 29 -8.12 13.75 19.93
N GLU A 30 -7.94 12.54 19.37
CA GLU A 30 -6.66 11.82 19.41
C GLU A 30 -5.56 12.49 18.57
N VAL A 31 -5.88 13.32 17.59
CA VAL A 31 -4.89 14.12 16.84
C VAL A 31 -4.57 15.42 17.58
N SER A 32 -5.58 16.03 18.17
CA SER A 32 -5.47 17.33 18.83
C SER A 32 -4.52 17.31 20.04
N GLY A 33 -3.52 18.19 20.03
CA GLY A 33 -2.57 18.37 21.13
C GLY A 33 -1.40 17.39 21.15
N ARG A 34 -1.28 16.48 20.18
CA ARG A 34 -0.08 15.64 20.02
C ARG A 34 1.00 16.39 19.23
N PRO A 35 2.28 16.26 19.61
CA PRO A 35 3.38 16.73 18.77
C PRO A 35 3.44 15.98 17.43
N PHE A 36 4.13 16.55 16.45
CA PHE A 36 4.40 15.89 15.17
C PHE A 36 5.89 15.57 15.00
N VAL A 37 6.21 14.39 14.47
CA VAL A 37 7.58 14.05 14.08
C VAL A 37 7.58 13.82 12.57
N PHE A 38 8.13 14.77 11.82
CA PHE A 38 8.28 14.68 10.38
C PHE A 38 9.50 13.83 10.02
N PHE A 39 9.30 12.87 9.14
CA PHE A 39 10.36 12.08 8.52
C PHE A 39 10.30 12.31 7.00
N THR A 40 11.36 12.88 6.44
CA THR A 40 11.43 13.19 5.01
C THR A 40 12.74 12.72 4.40
N ASN A 41 12.69 12.31 3.14
CA ASN A 41 13.88 11.98 2.36
C ASN A 41 14.18 13.11 1.39
N ALA A 42 15.33 13.77 1.55
CA ALA A 42 15.76 14.90 0.72
C ALA A 42 15.95 14.54 -0.77
N SER A 43 16.10 13.24 -1.08
CA SER A 43 16.19 12.74 -2.46
C SER A 43 14.84 12.37 -3.08
N SER A 44 13.74 12.45 -2.31
CA SER A 44 12.41 12.05 -2.77
C SER A 44 11.64 13.22 -3.42
N GLY A 45 11.22 13.02 -4.67
CA GLY A 45 10.44 14.01 -5.43
C GLY A 45 11.28 15.09 -6.13
N ASN A 46 10.58 15.95 -6.89
CA ASN A 46 11.16 17.15 -7.53
C ASN A 46 11.01 18.40 -6.64
N GLN A 47 10.55 18.25 -5.39
CA GLN A 47 10.34 19.39 -4.50
C GLN A 47 11.65 19.84 -3.86
N ASP A 48 11.79 21.16 -3.76
CA ASP A 48 12.85 21.80 -3.04
C ASP A 48 12.66 21.53 -1.54
N THR A 49 13.63 20.84 -0.93
CA THR A 49 13.55 20.46 0.49
C THR A 49 13.47 21.70 1.37
N GLU A 50 14.16 22.78 1.02
CA GLU A 50 14.13 24.03 1.81
C GLU A 50 12.73 24.63 1.83
N GLN A 51 12.07 24.73 0.67
CA GLN A 51 10.69 25.22 0.57
C GLN A 51 9.71 24.35 1.35
N PHE A 52 9.92 23.03 1.37
CA PHE A 52 9.08 22.15 2.18
C PHE A 52 9.25 22.39 3.68
N LEU A 53 10.48 22.58 4.16
CA LEU A 53 10.76 22.89 5.55
C LEU A 53 10.16 24.24 5.96
N GLU A 54 10.21 25.25 5.10
CA GLU A 54 9.56 26.55 5.32
C GLU A 54 8.04 26.42 5.43
N LYS A 55 7.42 25.58 4.57
CA LYS A 55 5.99 25.28 4.65
C LYS A 55 5.62 24.58 5.95
N ILE A 56 6.41 23.60 6.40
CA ILE A 56 6.21 22.96 7.71
C ILE A 56 6.26 24.02 8.81
N ALA A 57 7.31 24.83 8.85
CA ALA A 57 7.47 25.86 9.88
C ALA A 57 6.29 26.85 9.91
N THR A 58 5.76 27.21 8.74
CA THR A 58 4.62 28.12 8.61
C THR A 58 3.30 27.47 9.05
N VAL A 59 3.00 26.25 8.59
CA VAL A 59 1.73 25.59 8.89
C VAL A 59 1.69 25.03 10.31
N MET A 60 2.83 24.57 10.83
CA MET A 60 2.95 24.01 12.18
C MET A 60 3.31 25.09 13.23
N GLU A 61 3.18 26.37 12.90
CA GLU A 61 3.35 27.46 13.86
C GLU A 61 2.39 27.28 15.03
N GLY A 62 2.92 27.29 16.26
CA GLY A 62 2.14 27.04 17.48
C GLY A 62 1.91 25.57 17.81
N HIS A 63 2.38 24.63 17.00
CA HIS A 63 2.33 23.19 17.25
C HIS A 63 3.74 22.62 17.50
N GLU A 64 3.92 21.82 18.55
CA GLU A 64 5.21 21.14 18.82
C GLU A 64 5.52 20.17 17.68
N HIS A 65 6.69 20.32 17.05
CA HIS A 65 7.11 19.43 15.99
C HIS A 65 8.63 19.24 15.94
N HIS A 66 9.03 18.07 15.46
CA HIS A 66 10.41 17.71 15.17
C HIS A 66 10.52 17.31 13.70
N ILE A 67 11.67 17.56 13.07
CA ILE A 67 11.91 17.21 11.68
C ILE A 67 13.19 16.39 11.56
N ILE A 68 13.09 15.25 10.90
CA ILE A 68 14.21 14.39 10.52
C ILE A 68 14.26 14.33 9.00
N CYS A 69 15.31 14.92 8.45
CA CYS A 69 15.66 14.82 7.05
C CYS A 69 16.72 13.74 6.86
N VAL A 70 16.49 12.86 5.89
CA VAL A 70 17.49 11.87 5.43
C VAL A 70 18.17 12.42 4.18
N TYR A 71 19.49 12.57 4.25
CA TYR A 71 20.34 12.97 3.14
C TYR A 71 21.03 11.75 2.51
N PRO A 72 21.58 11.87 1.28
CA PRO A 72 22.15 10.73 0.55
C PRO A 72 23.23 9.94 1.30
N ASP A 73 24.01 10.60 2.16
CA ASP A 73 25.09 9.98 2.92
C ASP A 73 24.62 9.41 4.28
N ASP A 74 23.34 9.59 4.63
CA ASP A 74 22.79 9.11 5.90
C ASP A 74 22.42 7.63 5.84
N SER A 75 22.64 6.95 6.96
CA SER A 75 22.01 5.65 7.21
C SER A 75 20.51 5.83 7.37
N HIS A 76 19.75 5.34 6.39
CA HIS A 76 18.28 5.39 6.42
C HIS A 76 17.73 4.69 7.66
N GLU A 77 18.25 3.50 7.99
CA GLU A 77 17.84 2.74 9.16
C GLU A 77 18.05 3.52 10.47
N GLN A 78 19.21 4.16 10.66
CA GLN A 78 19.46 4.96 11.86
C GLN A 78 18.48 6.14 11.98
N LYS A 79 18.20 6.82 10.88
CA LYS A 79 17.25 7.95 10.85
C LYS A 79 15.80 7.50 11.10
N GLN A 80 15.41 6.34 10.59
CA GLN A 80 14.10 5.73 10.88
C GLN A 80 13.96 5.44 12.38
N GLN A 81 14.99 4.84 13.00
CA GLN A 81 15.00 4.55 14.43
C GLN A 81 15.01 5.83 15.29
N GLU A 82 15.71 6.88 14.85
CA GLU A 82 15.67 8.21 15.47
C GLU A 82 14.24 8.76 15.49
N ALA A 83 13.53 8.68 14.36
CA ALA A 83 12.14 9.12 14.26
C ALA A 83 11.21 8.31 15.17
N VAL A 84 11.29 6.99 15.14
CA VAL A 84 10.50 6.10 16.00
C VAL A 84 10.74 6.41 17.48
N SER A 85 11.99 6.69 17.86
CA SER A 85 12.35 7.03 19.25
C SER A 85 11.74 8.35 19.69
N LEU A 86 11.76 9.39 18.83
CA LEU A 86 11.10 10.66 19.11
C LEU A 86 9.58 10.51 19.21
N VAL A 87 8.97 9.75 18.29
CA VAL A 87 7.53 9.47 18.32
C VAL A 87 7.12 8.83 19.64
N LYS A 88 7.87 7.79 20.08
CA LYS A 88 7.67 7.14 21.38
C LYS A 88 7.77 8.11 22.54
N LYS A 89 8.86 8.88 22.58
CA LYS A 89 9.19 9.77 23.70
C LYS A 89 8.15 10.86 23.90
N HIS A 90 7.63 11.41 22.80
CA HIS A 90 6.69 12.54 22.83
C HIS A 90 5.22 12.12 22.63
N ASN A 91 4.96 10.81 22.50
CA ASN A 91 3.67 10.29 22.05
C ASN A 91 3.16 11.03 20.79
N ALA A 92 4.06 11.30 19.84
CA ALA A 92 3.80 12.14 18.69
C ALA A 92 3.01 11.40 17.59
N ILE A 93 2.57 12.15 16.59
CA ILE A 93 2.13 11.61 15.29
C ILE A 93 3.34 11.55 14.37
N LEU A 94 3.60 10.39 13.77
CA LEU A 94 4.65 10.27 12.77
C LEU A 94 4.14 10.83 11.44
N VAL A 95 4.78 11.84 10.87
CA VAL A 95 4.42 12.39 9.56
C VAL A 95 5.48 12.00 8.54
N VAL A 96 5.11 11.19 7.55
CA VAL A 96 6.05 10.70 6.53
C VAL A 96 5.86 11.48 5.23
N ALA A 97 6.90 12.21 4.83
CA ALA A 97 6.92 13.00 3.62
C ALA A 97 7.84 12.36 2.58
N GLY A 98 7.29 11.82 1.49
CA GLY A 98 8.07 11.06 0.53
C GLY A 98 7.25 10.30 -0.50
N GLY A 99 7.93 9.43 -1.25
CA GLY A 99 7.28 8.51 -2.19
C GLY A 99 6.77 7.23 -1.51
N ASP A 100 6.12 6.37 -2.28
CA ASP A 100 5.50 5.12 -1.78
C ASP A 100 6.49 4.22 -1.02
N GLY A 101 7.76 4.15 -1.43
CA GLY A 101 8.79 3.38 -0.71
C GLY A 101 9.14 3.94 0.66
N THR A 102 9.29 5.26 0.78
CA THR A 102 9.54 5.92 2.09
C THR A 102 8.35 5.75 3.03
N ILE A 103 7.13 5.87 2.49
CA ILE A 103 5.89 5.64 3.23
C ILE A 103 5.82 4.18 3.71
N SER A 104 6.09 3.20 2.83
CA SER A 104 6.05 1.77 3.18
C SER A 104 7.08 1.40 4.25
N ALA A 105 8.31 1.92 4.13
CA ALA A 105 9.36 1.66 5.12
C ALA A 105 8.98 2.17 6.51
N MET A 106 8.43 3.39 6.60
CA MET A 106 7.96 3.94 7.88
C MET A 106 6.65 3.30 8.37
N ALA A 107 5.77 2.85 7.47
CA ALA A 107 4.54 2.16 7.82
C ALA A 107 4.81 0.86 8.60
N ASN A 108 5.86 0.12 8.24
CA ASN A 108 6.27 -1.08 8.97
C ASN A 108 6.57 -0.76 10.45
N HIS A 109 7.26 0.35 10.73
CA HIS A 109 7.50 0.81 12.10
C HIS A 109 6.23 1.29 12.79
N ALA A 110 5.38 2.05 12.09
CA ALA A 110 4.12 2.56 12.64
C ALA A 110 3.15 1.42 13.02
N ILE A 111 3.08 0.35 12.23
CA ILE A 111 2.29 -0.86 12.54
C ILE A 111 2.86 -1.58 13.76
N ALA A 112 4.17 -1.84 13.77
CA ALA A 112 4.81 -2.57 14.86
C ALA A 112 4.65 -1.86 16.22
N GLU A 113 4.69 -0.52 16.21
CA GLU A 113 4.62 0.30 17.41
C GLU A 113 3.24 0.89 17.69
N GLN A 114 2.28 0.68 16.78
CA GLN A 114 0.89 1.15 16.89
C GLN A 114 0.72 2.68 16.98
N PHE A 115 1.62 3.44 16.33
CA PHE A 115 1.54 4.90 16.25
C PHE A 115 0.73 5.38 15.05
N PRO A 116 0.00 6.50 15.17
CA PRO A 116 -0.65 7.13 14.03
C PRO A 116 0.37 7.74 13.07
N MET A 117 0.07 7.64 11.79
CA MET A 117 0.91 8.09 10.70
C MET A 117 0.20 9.11 9.80
N GLY A 118 0.70 10.33 9.74
CA GLY A 118 0.37 11.31 8.70
C GLY A 118 1.20 11.09 7.45
N ILE A 119 0.67 11.45 6.27
CA ILE A 119 1.36 11.22 4.99
C ILE A 119 1.34 12.49 4.15
N ILE A 120 2.52 12.87 3.65
CA ILE A 120 2.69 13.97 2.71
C ILE A 120 3.34 13.40 1.42
N PRO A 121 2.55 13.23 0.34
CA PRO A 121 3.00 12.45 -0.81
C PRO A 121 3.88 13.26 -1.80
N PHE A 122 5.16 12.88 -1.95
CA PHE A 122 6.14 13.52 -2.86
C PHE A 122 6.58 12.64 -4.04
N GLY A 123 6.12 11.40 -4.09
CA GLY A 123 6.43 10.47 -5.16
C GLY A 123 5.75 10.81 -6.49
N THR A 124 6.17 10.11 -7.55
CA THR A 124 5.57 10.27 -8.88
C THR A 124 4.18 9.62 -8.97
N PHE A 125 3.97 8.50 -8.27
CA PHE A 125 2.73 7.73 -8.37
C PHE A 125 1.80 8.02 -7.19
N ASN A 126 2.32 8.04 -5.96
CA ASN A 126 1.59 8.35 -4.72
C ASN A 126 0.34 7.49 -4.60
N MET A 127 0.51 6.18 -4.81
CA MET A 127 -0.62 5.25 -4.90
C MET A 127 -1.36 5.23 -3.57
N PHE A 128 -0.65 5.05 -2.46
CA PHE A 128 -1.26 4.97 -1.14
C PHE A 128 -2.08 6.21 -0.80
N ALA A 129 -1.55 7.40 -1.09
CA ALA A 129 -2.25 8.66 -0.86
C ALA A 129 -3.52 8.77 -1.70
N ARG A 130 -3.47 8.41 -2.98
CA ARG A 130 -4.65 8.43 -3.87
C ARG A 130 -5.74 7.47 -3.41
N ASP A 131 -5.35 6.28 -2.97
CA ASP A 131 -6.29 5.25 -2.54
C ASP A 131 -7.08 5.66 -1.30
N HIS A 132 -6.45 6.44 -0.42
CA HIS A 132 -7.04 6.91 0.84
C HIS A 132 -7.53 8.36 0.76
N GLY A 133 -7.67 8.91 -0.44
CA GLY A 133 -8.20 10.27 -0.66
C GLY A 133 -7.35 11.39 -0.07
N LEU A 134 -6.06 11.15 0.19
CA LEU A 134 -5.15 12.15 0.73
C LEU A 134 -4.77 13.15 -0.36
N SER A 135 -4.67 14.43 0.03
CA SER A 135 -4.30 15.48 -0.90
C SER A 135 -2.88 15.28 -1.43
N LEU A 136 -2.72 15.51 -2.74
CA LEU A 136 -1.40 15.53 -3.40
C LEU A 136 -0.76 16.92 -3.37
N ASP A 137 -1.50 17.92 -2.91
CA ASP A 137 -0.99 19.26 -2.68
C ASP A 137 -0.41 19.35 -1.26
N THR A 138 0.87 19.72 -1.16
CA THR A 138 1.61 19.74 0.12
C THR A 138 0.96 20.66 1.16
N ASP A 139 0.49 21.84 0.75
CA ASP A 139 -0.09 22.82 1.68
C ASP A 139 -1.42 22.33 2.24
N THR A 140 -2.24 21.71 1.38
CA THR A 140 -3.49 21.07 1.79
C THR A 140 -3.22 19.88 2.71
N ALA A 141 -2.29 18.99 2.33
CA ALA A 141 -1.94 17.82 3.15
C ALA A 141 -1.43 18.22 4.55
N LEU A 142 -0.60 19.27 4.67
CA LEU A 142 -0.13 19.77 5.96
C LEU A 142 -1.28 20.29 6.84
N ARG A 143 -2.26 20.99 6.26
CA ARG A 143 -3.45 21.48 6.99
C ARG A 143 -4.40 20.34 7.38
N ASP A 144 -4.50 19.33 6.53
CA ASP A 144 -5.30 18.13 6.80
C ASP A 144 -4.75 17.37 8.02
N LEU A 145 -3.44 17.41 8.27
CA LEU A 145 -2.85 16.80 9.48
C LEU A 145 -3.31 17.47 10.78
N LEU A 146 -3.58 18.78 10.75
CA LEU A 146 -4.00 19.54 11.93
C LEU A 146 -5.48 19.33 12.29
N THR A 147 -6.29 19.02 11.28
CA THR A 147 -7.77 18.96 11.40
C THR A 147 -8.33 17.56 11.13
N GLY A 148 -7.48 16.63 10.73
CA GLY A 148 -7.84 15.26 10.42
C GLY A 148 -8.17 14.43 11.65
N HIS A 149 -8.50 13.17 11.39
CA HIS A 149 -8.72 12.17 12.42
C HIS A 149 -7.92 10.92 12.07
N ILE A 150 -7.68 10.10 13.09
CA ILE A 150 -7.02 8.82 12.89
C ILE A 150 -8.05 7.84 12.31
N GLN A 151 -7.68 7.13 11.25
CA GLN A 151 -8.46 6.05 10.67
C GLN A 151 -7.56 4.80 10.56
N PRO A 152 -8.00 3.65 11.08
CA PRO A 152 -7.28 2.39 10.88
C PRO A 152 -7.50 1.90 9.44
N VAL A 153 -6.42 1.49 8.78
CA VAL A 153 -6.45 0.98 7.40
C VAL A 153 -5.76 -0.37 7.31
N GLN A 154 -6.34 -1.25 6.51
CA GLN A 154 -5.77 -2.57 6.26
C GLN A 154 -4.43 -2.46 5.55
N THR A 155 -3.49 -3.33 5.93
CA THR A 155 -2.24 -3.57 5.22
C THR A 155 -2.12 -5.06 4.89
N GLY A 156 -1.20 -5.41 3.99
CA GLY A 156 -0.87 -6.81 3.75
C GLY A 156 0.38 -7.22 4.52
N GLU A 157 0.51 -8.51 4.83
CA GLU A 157 1.71 -9.11 5.41
C GLU A 157 2.18 -10.26 4.53
N ILE A 158 3.49 -10.37 4.31
CA ILE A 158 4.14 -11.49 3.62
C ILE A 158 5.41 -11.90 4.36
N GLY A 159 5.40 -13.12 4.90
CA GLY A 159 6.54 -13.65 5.66
C GLY A 159 6.94 -12.79 6.86
N GLY A 160 5.99 -12.11 7.52
CA GLY A 160 6.23 -11.24 8.67
C GLY A 160 6.61 -9.79 8.33
N VAL A 161 6.67 -9.42 7.05
CA VAL A 161 6.93 -8.03 6.61
C VAL A 161 5.65 -7.44 6.04
N HIS A 162 5.36 -6.18 6.39
CA HIS A 162 4.15 -5.50 5.95
C HIS A 162 4.37 -4.79 4.61
N PHE A 163 3.31 -4.75 3.81
CA PHE A 163 3.22 -3.94 2.59
C PHE A 163 1.89 -3.18 2.60
N ILE A 164 1.89 -1.98 2.05
CA ILE A 164 0.74 -1.08 2.05
C ILE A 164 0.02 -1.05 0.69
N VAL A 165 0.75 -1.23 -0.43
CA VAL A 165 0.18 -1.22 -1.79
C VAL A 165 0.13 -2.63 -2.36
N ASN A 166 1.29 -3.26 -2.56
CA ASN A 166 1.36 -4.62 -3.10
C ASN A 166 2.65 -5.36 -2.72
N ALA A 167 2.54 -6.69 -2.78
CA ALA A 167 3.67 -7.60 -2.75
C ALA A 167 3.67 -8.49 -3.98
N THR A 168 4.83 -8.64 -4.62
CA THR A 168 4.97 -9.35 -5.88
C THR A 168 6.10 -10.34 -5.82
N LEU A 169 5.91 -11.52 -6.42
CA LEU A 169 6.94 -12.53 -6.59
C LEU A 169 6.97 -13.06 -8.03
N GLY A 170 8.15 -13.51 -8.44
CA GLY A 170 8.37 -14.14 -9.74
C GLY A 170 8.71 -13.16 -10.84
N LEU A 171 8.08 -13.30 -12.00
CA LEU A 171 8.46 -12.55 -13.20
C LEU A 171 8.39 -11.03 -12.98
N TYR A 172 7.36 -10.52 -12.30
CA TYR A 172 7.22 -9.09 -12.07
C TYR A 172 8.32 -8.49 -11.19
N SER A 173 8.70 -9.17 -10.11
CA SER A 173 9.77 -8.72 -9.22
C SER A 173 11.13 -8.72 -9.94
N GLN A 174 11.38 -9.73 -10.79
CA GLN A 174 12.57 -9.77 -11.65
C GLN A 174 12.58 -8.63 -12.67
N LEU A 175 11.43 -8.29 -13.25
CA LEU A 175 11.29 -7.15 -14.14
C LEU A 175 11.60 -5.83 -13.44
N LEU A 176 11.16 -5.66 -12.19
CA LEU A 176 11.48 -4.48 -11.39
C LEU A 176 12.97 -4.41 -11.04
N ALA A 177 13.56 -5.50 -10.56
CA ALA A 177 14.98 -5.59 -10.23
C ALA A 177 15.86 -5.31 -11.46
N ASP A 178 15.56 -5.95 -12.59
CA ASP A 178 16.27 -5.72 -13.85
C ASP A 178 16.08 -4.27 -14.32
N ARG A 179 14.88 -3.69 -14.19
CA ARG A 179 14.65 -2.29 -14.55
C ARG A 179 15.52 -1.34 -13.73
N GLU A 180 15.62 -1.52 -12.42
CA GLU A 180 16.45 -0.66 -11.56
C GLU A 180 17.95 -0.84 -11.85
N GLN A 181 18.42 -2.08 -12.03
CA GLN A 181 19.81 -2.34 -12.44
C GLN A 181 20.16 -1.65 -13.77
N TRP A 182 19.29 -1.79 -14.77
CA TRP A 182 19.49 -1.20 -16.09
C TRP A 182 19.32 0.32 -16.08
N LYS A 183 18.44 0.87 -15.22
CA LYS A 183 18.33 2.32 -15.00
C LYS A 183 19.60 2.88 -14.38
N ASN A 184 20.20 2.20 -13.42
CA ASN A 184 21.46 2.62 -12.81
C ASN A 184 22.64 2.51 -13.78
N GLN A 185 22.64 1.51 -14.66
CA GLN A 185 23.72 1.29 -15.62
C GLN A 185 23.62 2.14 -16.90
N PHE A 186 22.41 2.40 -17.40
CA PHE A 186 22.19 3.01 -18.72
C PHE A 186 21.28 4.26 -18.72
N GLY A 187 20.78 4.68 -17.55
CA GLY A 187 19.98 5.89 -17.37
C GLY A 187 18.46 5.70 -17.58
N ARG A 188 17.69 6.77 -17.32
CA ARG A 188 16.21 6.77 -17.27
C ARG A 188 15.51 6.86 -18.65
N ARG A 189 15.92 6.09 -19.68
CA ARG A 189 15.25 6.11 -21.00
C ARG A 189 14.18 5.01 -21.14
N ARG A 190 13.01 5.36 -21.70
CA ARG A 190 11.88 4.42 -21.90
C ARG A 190 12.28 3.16 -22.71
N GLY A 191 13.13 3.30 -23.72
CA GLY A 191 13.58 2.18 -24.54
C GLY A 191 14.42 1.14 -23.78
N ILE A 192 15.19 1.59 -22.77
CA ILE A 192 16.01 0.72 -21.91
C ILE A 192 15.10 -0.13 -21.03
N ALA A 193 14.06 0.46 -20.44
CA ALA A 193 13.09 -0.27 -19.63
C ALA A 193 12.33 -1.34 -20.44
N ILE A 194 11.97 -1.03 -21.70
CA ILE A 194 11.31 -1.99 -22.60
C ILE A 194 12.27 -3.14 -22.97
N PHE A 195 13.52 -2.82 -23.29
CA PHE A 195 14.53 -3.84 -23.63
C PHE A 195 14.87 -4.74 -22.45
N ALA A 196 15.05 -4.16 -21.25
CA ALA A 196 15.23 -4.90 -20.02
C ALA A 196 14.06 -5.87 -19.81
N ALA A 197 12.82 -5.36 -19.93
CA ALA A 197 11.63 -6.18 -19.78
C ALA A 197 11.57 -7.36 -20.77
N LEU A 198 11.90 -7.11 -22.04
CA LEU A 198 11.95 -8.15 -23.08
C LEU A 198 13.03 -9.21 -22.78
N SER A 199 14.21 -8.76 -22.34
CA SER A 199 15.33 -9.62 -21.96
C SER A 199 14.97 -10.52 -20.79
N THR A 200 14.32 -9.98 -19.74
CA THR A 200 13.83 -10.75 -18.60
C THR A 200 12.83 -11.81 -19.04
N ILE A 201 11.84 -11.45 -19.88
CA ILE A 201 10.84 -12.40 -20.41
C ILE A 201 11.51 -13.53 -21.21
N MET A 202 12.58 -13.23 -21.97
CA MET A 202 13.32 -14.22 -22.76
C MET A 202 14.16 -15.16 -21.91
N LYS A 203 14.75 -14.65 -20.83
CA LYS A 203 15.51 -15.43 -19.83
C LYS A 203 14.60 -16.20 -18.88
N TYR A 204 13.31 -15.86 -18.86
CA TYR A 204 12.36 -16.44 -17.94
C TYR A 204 12.12 -17.94 -18.23
N GLY A 205 12.30 -18.75 -17.17
CA GLY A 205 12.10 -20.21 -17.21
C GLY A 205 11.68 -20.84 -15.88
N ARG A 206 11.44 -20.04 -14.83
CA ARG A 206 11.15 -20.55 -13.48
C ARG A 206 9.66 -20.45 -13.16
N SER A 207 8.87 -21.49 -13.47
CA SER A 207 7.51 -21.57 -12.94
C SER A 207 7.54 -21.90 -11.44
N TYR A 208 6.83 -21.13 -10.64
CA TYR A 208 6.53 -21.46 -9.25
C TYR A 208 5.35 -22.44 -9.22
N ILE A 209 5.40 -23.45 -8.36
CA ILE A 209 4.22 -24.24 -7.99
C ILE A 209 3.83 -23.72 -6.63
N LEU A 210 2.86 -22.81 -6.60
CA LEU A 210 2.31 -22.25 -5.37
C LEU A 210 1.23 -23.18 -4.85
N GLN A 211 1.15 -23.34 -3.54
CA GLN A 211 0.13 -24.14 -2.90
C GLN A 211 -0.72 -23.23 -2.02
N PHE A 212 -1.88 -22.84 -2.53
CA PHE A 212 -2.82 -22.00 -1.81
C PHE A 212 -3.70 -22.85 -0.89
N ASN A 213 -3.80 -22.45 0.39
CA ASN A 213 -4.87 -22.90 1.27
C ASN A 213 -5.98 -21.83 1.24
N LYS A 214 -7.11 -22.13 0.59
CA LYS A 214 -8.32 -21.29 0.67
C LYS A 214 -9.37 -22.09 1.42
N GLY A 215 -9.50 -21.85 2.73
CA GLY A 215 -10.35 -22.67 3.61
C GLY A 215 -9.84 -24.11 3.73
N GLU A 216 -10.71 -25.10 3.59
CA GLU A 216 -10.40 -26.54 3.78
C GLU A 216 -9.68 -27.21 2.59
N GLY A 217 -9.42 -26.48 1.50
CA GLY A 217 -8.86 -27.04 0.26
C GLY A 217 -7.45 -26.55 -0.09
N ARG A 218 -6.52 -27.49 -0.31
CA ARG A 218 -5.19 -27.22 -0.90
C ARG A 218 -5.28 -27.15 -2.41
N GLN A 219 -5.08 -25.97 -3.00
CA GLN A 219 -4.98 -25.79 -4.45
C GLN A 219 -3.53 -25.59 -4.90
N LEU A 220 -3.05 -26.47 -5.77
CA LEU A 220 -1.74 -26.31 -6.40
C LEU A 220 -1.88 -25.49 -7.68
N VAL A 221 -1.32 -24.29 -7.69
CA VAL A 221 -1.33 -23.39 -8.83
C VAL A 221 0.08 -23.21 -9.34
N LYS A 222 0.32 -23.71 -10.56
CA LYS A 222 1.55 -23.40 -11.28
C LYS A 222 1.42 -21.99 -11.84
N THR A 223 2.35 -21.11 -11.51
CA THR A 223 2.36 -19.69 -11.90
C THR A 223 3.76 -19.23 -12.32
N VAL A 224 3.82 -18.14 -13.09
CA VAL A 224 5.06 -17.42 -13.38
C VAL A 224 5.19 -16.12 -12.59
N SER A 225 4.08 -15.57 -12.13
CA SER A 225 4.07 -14.37 -11.30
C SER A 225 2.87 -14.43 -10.36
N PHE A 226 3.09 -14.01 -9.12
CA PHE A 226 2.01 -13.77 -8.18
C PHE A 226 2.15 -12.35 -7.64
N MET A 227 1.04 -11.67 -7.50
CA MET A 227 0.93 -10.34 -6.93
C MET A 227 -0.22 -10.35 -5.93
N ALA A 228 0.06 -9.98 -4.70
CA ALA A 228 -0.94 -9.67 -3.68
C ALA A 228 -1.14 -8.16 -3.66
N CYS A 229 -2.36 -7.72 -3.95
CA CYS A 229 -2.76 -6.31 -3.90
C CYS A 229 -3.59 -6.08 -2.65
N ASN A 230 -3.22 -5.04 -1.88
CA ASN A 230 -4.03 -4.51 -0.81
C ASN A 230 -4.92 -3.35 -1.30
N ASN A 231 -4.66 -2.83 -2.50
CA ASN A 231 -5.33 -1.66 -3.05
C ASN A 231 -6.39 -2.02 -4.14
N THR A 232 -7.59 -1.48 -3.95
CA THR A 232 -8.75 -1.54 -4.85
C THR A 232 -8.53 -0.82 -6.20
N LEU A 233 -7.88 0.34 -6.20
CA LEU A 233 -7.65 1.17 -7.40
C LEU A 233 -6.67 0.50 -8.36
N GLN A 234 -5.63 -0.16 -7.84
CA GLN A 234 -4.67 -0.89 -8.67
C GLN A 234 -5.29 -2.15 -9.29
N ALA A 235 -6.12 -2.88 -8.53
CA ALA A 235 -6.87 -4.02 -9.06
C ALA A 235 -7.80 -3.56 -10.20
N GLN A 236 -8.54 -2.47 -10.01
CA GLN A 236 -9.39 -1.88 -11.06
C GLN A 236 -8.58 -1.43 -12.28
N GLN A 237 -7.45 -0.73 -12.09
CA GLN A 237 -6.56 -0.32 -13.18
C GLN A 237 -5.93 -1.49 -13.95
N ALA A 238 -5.75 -2.64 -13.28
CA ALA A 238 -5.31 -3.88 -13.89
C ALA A 238 -6.44 -4.63 -14.64
N GLY A 239 -7.67 -4.09 -14.64
CA GLY A 239 -8.85 -4.71 -15.26
C GLY A 239 -9.40 -5.90 -14.48
N VAL A 240 -9.07 -6.01 -13.19
CA VAL A 240 -9.57 -7.07 -12.31
C VAL A 240 -10.97 -6.70 -11.81
N GLN A 241 -11.93 -7.62 -11.96
CA GLN A 241 -13.24 -7.47 -11.35
C GLN A 241 -13.11 -7.53 -9.83
N TYR A 242 -13.31 -6.39 -9.20
CA TYR A 242 -13.32 -6.21 -7.76
C TYR A 242 -14.75 -6.45 -7.25
N ASP A 243 -14.90 -7.44 -6.38
CA ASP A 243 -16.14 -7.63 -5.63
C ASP A 243 -16.06 -6.78 -4.36
N GLN A 244 -16.73 -5.63 -4.36
CA GLN A 244 -16.74 -4.67 -3.24
C GLN A 244 -17.30 -5.27 -1.94
N THR A 245 -18.01 -6.41 -2.02
CA THR A 245 -18.65 -7.05 -0.86
C THR A 245 -17.67 -7.72 0.12
N MET A 246 -16.41 -7.94 -0.28
CA MET A 246 -15.39 -8.59 0.55
C MET A 246 -14.45 -7.56 1.23
N GLY A 247 -14.87 -6.30 1.30
CA GLY A 247 -14.04 -5.09 1.46
C GLY A 247 -13.15 -4.94 2.70
N ASP A 248 -13.17 -5.84 3.68
CA ASP A 248 -12.24 -5.83 4.81
C ASP A 248 -11.80 -7.26 5.15
N GLY A 249 -10.54 -7.45 5.52
CA GLY A 249 -9.94 -8.75 5.85
C GLY A 249 -9.45 -9.57 4.66
N TYR A 250 -9.57 -9.06 3.43
CA TYR A 250 -9.18 -9.74 2.21
C TYR A 250 -8.11 -8.98 1.41
N LEU A 251 -7.22 -9.73 0.79
CA LEU A 251 -6.30 -9.27 -0.26
C LEU A 251 -6.71 -9.86 -1.61
N TYR A 252 -6.24 -9.24 -2.70
CA TYR A 252 -6.47 -9.72 -4.06
C TYR A 252 -5.21 -10.34 -4.65
N GLY A 253 -5.32 -11.61 -5.02
CA GLY A 253 -4.25 -12.38 -5.65
C GLY A 253 -4.39 -12.32 -7.15
N ILE A 254 -3.37 -11.81 -7.84
CA ILE A 254 -3.24 -11.85 -9.29
C ILE A 254 -2.17 -12.88 -9.64
N VAL A 255 -2.57 -13.90 -10.38
CA VAL A 255 -1.73 -15.00 -10.83
C VAL A 255 -1.59 -14.97 -12.35
N LEU A 256 -0.36 -15.06 -12.83
CA LEU A 256 -0.08 -15.25 -14.24
C LEU A 256 0.27 -16.70 -14.54
N LYS A 257 -0.57 -17.39 -15.32
CA LYS A 257 -0.35 -18.79 -15.70
C LYS A 257 0.91 -18.95 -16.56
N PRO A 258 1.66 -20.07 -16.42
CA PRO A 258 2.73 -20.41 -17.32
C PRO A 258 2.25 -20.48 -18.77
N SER A 259 3.02 -19.86 -19.64
CA SER A 259 2.69 -19.69 -21.05
C SER A 259 3.96 -19.76 -21.90
N SER A 260 3.79 -19.91 -23.21
CA SER A 260 4.92 -19.87 -24.15
C SER A 260 5.53 -18.47 -24.20
N ARG A 261 6.84 -18.37 -24.46
CA ARG A 261 7.55 -17.08 -24.58
C ARG A 261 6.89 -16.12 -25.57
N LYS A 262 6.42 -16.65 -26.72
CA LYS A 262 5.70 -15.86 -27.74
C LYS A 262 4.43 -15.22 -27.18
N ARG A 263 3.68 -15.97 -26.36
CA ARG A 263 2.43 -15.49 -25.77
C ARG A 263 2.68 -14.52 -24.60
N MET A 264 3.77 -14.71 -23.85
CA MET A 264 4.24 -13.72 -22.88
C MET A 264 4.64 -12.39 -23.55
N LEU A 265 5.34 -12.47 -24.69
CA LEU A 265 5.69 -11.29 -25.50
C LEU A 265 4.43 -10.57 -26.00
N LEU A 266 3.45 -11.33 -26.50
CA LEU A 266 2.16 -10.80 -26.93
C LEU A 266 1.40 -10.11 -25.78
N LEU A 267 1.43 -10.70 -24.57
CA LEU A 267 0.82 -10.10 -23.38
C LEU A 267 1.51 -8.79 -22.98
N ALA A 268 2.84 -8.73 -23.04
CA ALA A 268 3.59 -7.49 -22.80
C ALA A 268 3.21 -6.39 -23.81
N LEU A 269 3.06 -6.74 -25.10
CA LEU A 269 2.57 -5.81 -26.12
C LEU A 269 1.13 -5.35 -25.82
N LYS A 270 0.22 -6.26 -25.46
CA LYS A 270 -1.16 -5.91 -25.09
C LYS A 270 -1.23 -4.95 -23.90
N LEU A 271 -0.38 -5.14 -22.88
CA LEU A 271 -0.24 -4.27 -21.72
C LEU A 271 0.18 -2.85 -22.12
N ILE A 272 1.19 -2.73 -23.00
CA ILE A 272 1.66 -1.44 -23.53
C ILE A 272 0.54 -0.71 -24.28
N PHE A 273 -0.26 -1.44 -25.06
CA PHE A 273 -1.38 -0.87 -25.82
C PHE A 273 -2.68 -0.71 -25.00
N ARG A 274 -2.65 -0.92 -23.67
CA ARG A 274 -3.83 -0.89 -22.77
C ARG A 274 -5.00 -1.77 -23.26
N ARG A 275 -4.70 -2.85 -23.96
CA ARG A 275 -5.68 -3.84 -24.42
C ARG A 275 -5.60 -5.11 -23.56
N LEU A 276 -5.86 -4.94 -22.28
CA LEU A 276 -6.07 -6.04 -21.34
C LEU A 276 -7.55 -6.43 -21.39
N ASP A 277 -7.96 -7.06 -22.47
CA ASP A 277 -9.30 -7.61 -22.56
C ASP A 277 -9.24 -9.08 -22.10
N GLN A 278 -9.94 -9.39 -20.99
CA GLN A 278 -10.19 -10.70 -20.36
C GLN A 278 -9.29 -11.87 -20.81
N ASP A 279 -7.97 -11.74 -20.72
CA ASP A 279 -7.07 -12.81 -21.18
C ASP A 279 -7.03 -13.90 -20.10
N ARG A 280 -7.42 -15.13 -20.47
CA ARG A 280 -7.54 -16.32 -19.60
C ARG A 280 -6.26 -16.73 -18.85
N GLN A 281 -5.16 -16.01 -19.08
CA GLN A 281 -3.86 -16.21 -18.45
C GLN A 281 -3.71 -15.50 -17.11
N ILE A 282 -4.45 -14.41 -16.90
CA ILE A 282 -4.49 -13.69 -15.64
C ILE A 282 -5.69 -14.22 -14.86
N ILE A 283 -5.43 -14.82 -13.69
CA ILE A 283 -6.49 -15.15 -12.74
C ILE A 283 -6.38 -14.18 -11.59
N SER A 284 -7.50 -13.56 -11.23
CA SER A 284 -7.67 -12.79 -10.01
C SER A 284 -8.59 -13.52 -9.04
N PHE A 285 -8.29 -13.46 -7.75
CA PHE A 285 -9.17 -14.01 -6.72
C PHE A 285 -8.94 -13.32 -5.36
N PRO A 286 -9.99 -13.10 -4.56
CA PRO A 286 -9.83 -12.65 -3.19
C PRO A 286 -9.39 -13.79 -2.27
N PHE A 287 -8.61 -13.46 -1.25
CA PHE A 287 -8.11 -14.38 -0.22
C PHE A 287 -7.85 -13.66 1.12
N GLU A 288 -8.05 -14.34 2.25
CA GLU A 288 -7.66 -13.81 3.57
C GLU A 288 -6.20 -14.13 3.88
N ALA A 289 -5.80 -15.39 3.65
CA ALA A 289 -4.45 -15.88 3.83
C ALA A 289 -4.11 -16.93 2.76
N LEU A 290 -2.83 -16.99 2.36
CA LEU A 290 -2.28 -17.92 1.39
C LEU A 290 -0.88 -18.35 1.84
N ASP A 291 -0.69 -19.65 1.98
CA ASP A 291 0.64 -20.21 2.13
C ASP A 291 1.35 -20.27 0.78
N ILE A 292 2.64 -19.95 0.79
CA ILE A 292 3.51 -19.94 -0.37
C ILE A 292 4.65 -20.90 -0.06
N ASP A 293 4.61 -22.05 -0.74
CA ASP A 293 5.68 -23.04 -0.72
C ASP A 293 6.28 -23.18 -2.12
N LYS A 294 7.56 -23.56 -2.18
CA LYS A 294 8.31 -23.76 -3.42
C LYS A 294 8.70 -25.22 -3.57
N LYS A 295 7.93 -25.95 -4.38
CA LYS A 295 8.16 -27.39 -4.64
C LYS A 295 9.49 -27.73 -5.35
N LYS A 296 10.12 -26.79 -6.07
CA LYS A 296 11.34 -27.05 -6.86
C LYS A 296 12.32 -25.86 -6.81
N GLY A 297 13.61 -26.16 -6.62
CA GLY A 297 14.70 -25.19 -6.52
C GLY A 297 15.06 -24.82 -5.08
N GLY A 298 15.95 -23.85 -4.88
CA GLY A 298 16.30 -23.35 -3.54
C GLY A 298 15.12 -22.67 -2.84
N ARG A 299 15.11 -22.70 -1.50
CA ARG A 299 14.00 -22.18 -0.68
C ARG A 299 13.85 -20.66 -0.70
N SER A 300 14.90 -19.92 -1.07
CA SER A 300 14.83 -18.46 -1.27
C SER A 300 13.88 -18.09 -2.41
N ILE A 301 12.99 -17.14 -2.14
CA ILE A 301 12.16 -16.42 -3.10
C ILE A 301 12.41 -14.93 -2.92
N GLU A 302 12.70 -14.23 -4.01
CA GLU A 302 12.70 -12.78 -4.04
C GLU A 302 11.27 -12.26 -4.16
N VAL A 303 10.90 -11.39 -3.24
CA VAL A 303 9.61 -10.74 -3.15
C VAL A 303 9.85 -9.24 -3.19
N ALA A 304 9.17 -8.54 -4.09
CA ALA A 304 9.18 -7.09 -4.12
C ALA A 304 7.92 -6.56 -3.41
N MET A 305 8.10 -5.80 -2.34
CA MET A 305 7.07 -5.17 -1.52
C MET A 305 7.16 -3.66 -1.69
N ASP A 306 6.12 -3.02 -2.22
CA ASP A 306 6.05 -1.56 -2.43
C ASP A 306 7.27 -0.93 -3.14
N GLY A 307 8.00 -1.73 -3.93
CA GLY A 307 9.19 -1.31 -4.68
C GLY A 307 10.53 -1.77 -4.10
N GLU A 308 10.57 -2.28 -2.87
CA GLU A 308 11.77 -2.84 -2.24
C GLU A 308 11.81 -4.36 -2.39
N VAL A 309 13.00 -4.93 -2.61
CA VAL A 309 13.18 -6.37 -2.85
C VAL A 309 13.73 -7.05 -1.59
N HIS A 310 13.02 -8.06 -1.11
CA HIS A 310 13.38 -8.87 0.04
C HIS A 310 13.52 -10.34 -0.36
N SER A 311 14.44 -11.05 0.31
CA SER A 311 14.64 -12.50 0.10
C SER A 311 14.02 -13.27 1.26
N LEU A 312 12.95 -14.02 0.99
CA LEU A 312 12.22 -14.81 1.98
C LEU A 312 12.49 -16.31 1.79
N GLN A 313 12.54 -17.08 2.88
CA GLN A 313 12.68 -18.53 2.84
C GLN A 313 11.30 -19.21 2.84
N ALA A 314 11.04 -20.06 1.84
CA ALA A 314 9.82 -20.85 1.76
C ALA A 314 9.83 -22.08 2.72
N PRO A 315 8.69 -22.42 3.36
CA PRO A 315 7.37 -21.81 3.17
C PRO A 315 7.16 -20.52 3.98
N PHE A 316 6.35 -19.61 3.45
CA PHE A 316 5.88 -18.41 4.16
C PHE A 316 4.42 -18.10 3.80
N THR A 317 3.74 -17.31 4.63
CA THR A 317 2.32 -16.96 4.44
C THR A 317 2.18 -15.52 3.95
N VAL A 318 1.18 -15.28 3.11
CA VAL A 318 0.69 -13.96 2.69
C VAL A 318 -0.72 -13.80 3.23
N LYS A 319 -1.03 -12.70 3.90
CA LYS A 319 -2.36 -12.50 4.49
C LYS A 319 -2.70 -11.02 4.60
N ALA A 320 -4.00 -10.71 4.67
CA ALA A 320 -4.44 -9.42 5.17
C ALA A 320 -3.98 -9.28 6.62
N ASN A 321 -3.39 -8.13 6.95
CA ASN A 321 -2.91 -7.90 8.30
C ASN A 321 -4.07 -7.57 9.24
N ARG A 322 -3.97 -8.05 10.48
CA ARG A 322 -4.93 -7.71 11.55
C ARG A 322 -4.54 -6.44 12.28
N ASP A 323 -3.24 -6.15 12.34
CA ASP A 323 -2.73 -4.93 12.95
C ASP A 323 -2.84 -3.79 11.94
N LEU A 324 -3.96 -3.07 12.02
CA LEU A 324 -4.27 -1.99 11.10
C LEU A 324 -3.27 -0.83 11.26
N LEU A 325 -2.83 -0.27 10.13
CA LEU A 325 -2.03 0.95 10.13
C LEU A 325 -2.98 2.10 10.50
N LYS A 326 -2.64 2.88 11.52
CA LYS A 326 -3.41 4.07 11.87
C LYS A 326 -2.90 5.23 11.03
N ILE A 327 -3.73 5.77 10.14
CA ILE A 327 -3.36 6.94 9.33
C ILE A 327 -4.17 8.17 9.70
N VAL A 328 -3.61 9.36 9.52
CA VAL A 328 -4.36 10.61 9.62
C VAL A 328 -4.99 10.92 8.27
N VAL A 329 -6.32 11.02 8.24
CA VAL A 329 -7.09 11.36 7.03
C VAL A 329 -7.88 12.66 7.25
N PRO A 330 -8.11 13.45 6.18
CA PRO A 330 -8.90 14.67 6.29
C PRO A 330 -10.36 14.37 6.67
N ALA A 331 -10.98 15.29 7.40
CA ALA A 331 -12.37 15.15 7.85
C ALA A 331 -13.38 14.97 6.69
N SER A 332 -13.06 15.48 5.49
CA SER A 332 -13.89 15.32 4.30
C SER A 332 -13.97 13.89 3.75
N VAL A 333 -12.94 13.07 4.01
CA VAL A 333 -12.88 11.68 3.54
C VAL A 333 -13.70 10.75 4.44
N ALA A 334 -13.69 10.95 5.76
CA ALA A 334 -14.54 10.19 6.70
C ALA A 334 -16.02 10.23 6.33
N GLN A 335 -16.51 11.41 5.91
CA GLN A 335 -17.93 11.60 5.58
C GLN A 335 -18.38 10.84 4.32
N HIS A 336 -17.45 10.44 3.44
CA HIS A 336 -17.80 9.66 2.24
C HIS A 336 -17.87 8.15 2.52
N SER A 337 -17.08 7.64 3.47
CA SER A 337 -17.19 6.26 3.95
C SER A 337 -18.47 5.98 4.74
N GLU A 338 -19.18 7.01 5.19
CA GLU A 338 -20.45 6.91 5.95
C GLU A 338 -21.70 6.84 5.06
N GLN A 339 -21.59 7.04 3.74
CA GLN A 339 -22.73 7.11 2.80
C GLN A 339 -22.79 5.97 1.77
N GLU A 340 -21.82 5.05 1.74
CA GLU A 340 -21.82 3.84 0.89
C GLU A 340 -22.19 2.58 1.69
#